data_AF-A0A5C4WYU6-F1
#
_entry.id   AF-A0A5C4WYU6-F1
#
_cell.length_a   1.000
_cell.length_b   1.000
_cell.length_c   1.000
_cell.angle_alpha   90.00
_cell.angle_beta   90.00
_cell.angle_gamma   90.00
#
_symmetry.space_group_name_H-M   'P 1'
#
loop_
_entity.id
_entity.type
_entity.pdbx_description
1 polymer ?
#
loop_
_entity_poly.entity_id
_entity_poly.type
_entity_poly.pdbx_seq_one_letter_code
_entity_poly.pdbx_strand_id
1 'polypeptide(L)' 'MAPTPEEDLSVWRRLAPGGMLLVGSGLAVALDASARRSSGASLLRWAAEGTAGLVLVNAGLALYGEAMKRRGLHDAATRR' A
#
# COMPACT_ATOMS: atom_id res chain seq x y z
N MET A 1 9.94 -24.62 -6.32
CA MET A 1 10.75 -24.52 -5.08
C MET A 1 10.04 -23.53 -4.18
N ALA A 2 9.72 -23.90 -2.94
CA ALA A 2 9.13 -22.96 -1.99
C ALA A 2 10.22 -21.95 -1.57
N PRO A 3 9.86 -20.66 -1.33
CA PRO A 3 10.83 -19.67 -0.88
C PRO A 3 11.41 -20.05 0.49
N THR A 4 12.65 -19.66 0.72
CA THR A 4 13.32 -19.91 2.00
C THR A 4 12.96 -18.85 3.05
N PRO A 5 13.14 -19.13 4.36
CA PRO A 5 12.81 -18.18 5.41
C PRO A 5 13.51 -16.82 5.26
N GLU A 6 14.76 -16.80 4.81
CA GLU A 6 15.52 -15.57 4.57
C GLU A 6 14.98 -14.75 3.38
N GLU A 7 14.48 -15.41 2.34
CA GLU A 7 13.82 -14.76 1.20
C GLU A 7 12.53 -14.08 1.65
N ASP A 8 11.73 -14.74 2.47
CA ASP A 8 10.50 -14.19 3.02
C ASP A 8 10.74 -12.93 3.88
N LEU A 9 11.78 -12.96 4.71
CA LEU A 9 12.19 -11.79 5.50
C LEU A 9 12.67 -10.64 4.61
N SER A 10 13.47 -10.93 3.58
CA SER A 10 13.95 -9.93 2.60
C SER A 10 12.79 -9.23 1.90
N VAL A 11 11.78 -9.99 1.47
CA VAL A 11 10.61 -9.43 0.80
C VAL A 11 9.76 -8.61 1.77
N TRP A 12 9.55 -9.07 3.02
CA TRP A 12 8.86 -8.25 4.03
C TRP A 12 9.55 -6.90 4.24
N ARG A 13 10.89 -6.87 4.38
CA ARG A 13 11.65 -5.63 4.59
C ARG A 13 11.48 -4.62 3.45
N ARG A 14 11.24 -5.08 2.22
CA ARG A 14 11.03 -4.21 1.05
C ARG A 14 9.56 -3.79 0.90
N LEU A 15 8.65 -4.76 0.97
CA LEU A 15 7.23 -4.52 0.68
C LEU A 15 6.50 -3.81 1.82
N ALA A 16 6.85 -4.04 3.08
CA ALA A 16 6.19 -3.40 4.21
C ALA A 16 6.33 -1.86 4.19
N PRO A 17 7.53 -1.26 4.15
CA PRO A 17 7.65 0.19 4.08
C PRO A 17 7.12 0.75 2.76
N GLY A 18 7.35 0.07 1.63
CA GLY A 18 6.86 0.49 0.32
C GLY A 18 5.33 0.55 0.27
N GLY A 19 4.65 -0.50 0.74
CA GLY A 19 3.19 -0.55 0.83
C GLY A 19 2.63 0.54 1.74
N MET A 20 3.26 0.77 2.90
CA MET A 20 2.81 1.81 3.85
C MET A 20 2.98 3.23 3.29
N LEU A 21 4.08 3.50 2.57
CA LEU A 21 4.29 4.77 1.85
C LEU A 21 3.27 4.95 0.72
N LEU A 22 2.91 3.88 0.01
CA LEU A 22 1.90 3.94 -1.05
C LEU A 22 0.50 4.24 -0.47
N VAL A 23 0.16 3.66 0.68
CA VAL A 23 -1.07 3.99 1.41
C VAL A 23 -1.08 5.46 1.84
N GLY A 24 0.00 5.93 2.46
CA GLY A 24 0.10 7.33 2.91
C GLY A 24 0.00 8.33 1.76
N SER A 25 0.71 8.07 0.65
CA SER A 25 0.63 8.91 -0.55
C SER A 25 -0.74 8.86 -1.22
N GLY A 26 -1.37 7.69 -1.31
CA GLY A 26 -2.74 7.55 -1.81
C GLY A 26 -3.77 8.33 -0.97
N LEU A 27 -3.64 8.28 0.36
CA LEU A 27 -4.47 9.08 1.27
C LEU A 27 -4.24 10.58 1.08
N ALA A 28 -2.99 11.02 0.95
CA ALA A 28 -2.68 12.43 0.70
C ALA A 28 -3.32 12.93 -0.59
N VAL A 29 -3.22 12.15 -1.68
CA VAL A 29 -3.87 12.46 -2.98
C VAL A 29 -5.39 12.50 -2.86
N ALA A 30 -5.99 11.53 -2.15
CA ALA A 30 -7.44 11.51 -1.95
C ALA A 30 -7.95 12.70 -1.13
N LEU A 31 -7.20 13.11 -0.10
CA LEU A 31 -7.51 14.28 0.72
C LEU A 31 -7.36 15.59 -0.08
N ASP A 32 -6.30 15.72 -0.88
CA ASP A 32 -6.09 16.88 -1.74
C ASP A 32 -7.21 16.99 -2.80
N ALA A 33 -7.60 15.87 -3.41
CA ALA A 33 -8.76 15.81 -4.30
C ALA A 33 -10.06 16.23 -3.59
N SER A 34 -10.26 15.81 -2.34
CA SER A 34 -11.41 16.24 -1.52
C SER A 34 -11.39 17.76 -1.25
N ALA A 35 -10.22 18.32 -0.96
CA ALA A 35 -10.06 19.77 -0.79
C ALA A 35 -10.40 20.51 -2.10
N ARG A 36 -9.93 20.03 -3.26
CA ARG A 36 -10.30 20.61 -4.58
C ARG A 36 -11.78 20.49 -4.89
N ARG A 37 -12.44 19.41 -4.48
CA ARG A 37 -13.90 19.26 -4.57
C ARG A 37 -14.60 20.38 -3.80
N SER A 38 -14.11 20.70 -2.60
CA SER A 38 -14.68 21.76 -1.76
C SER A 38 -14.45 23.18 -2.30
N SER A 39 -13.42 23.39 -3.12
CA SER A 39 -13.08 24.69 -3.72
C SER A 39 -13.77 24.97 -5.05
N GLY A 40 -14.71 24.13 -5.49
CA GLY A 40 -15.44 24.30 -6.75
C GLY A 40 -14.68 23.89 -8.01
N ALA A 41 -13.63 23.06 -7.90
CA ALA A 41 -12.92 22.53 -9.06
C ALA A 41 -13.82 21.63 -9.94
N SER A 42 -13.44 21.45 -11.20
CA SER A 42 -14.21 20.62 -12.15
C SER A 42 -14.35 19.18 -11.66
N LEU A 43 -15.56 18.63 -11.81
CA LEU A 43 -15.92 17.31 -11.29
C LEU A 43 -14.97 16.20 -11.76
N LEU A 44 -14.68 16.20 -13.07
CA LEU A 44 -13.78 15.24 -13.69
C LEU A 44 -12.38 15.27 -13.09
N ARG A 45 -11.87 16.45 -12.71
CA ARG A 45 -10.52 16.60 -12.19
C ARG A 45 -10.39 16.04 -10.79
N TRP A 46 -11.23 16.50 -9.85
CA TRP A 46 -11.13 16.00 -8.47
C TRP A 46 -11.58 14.54 -8.36
N ALA A 47 -12.53 14.08 -9.19
CA ALA A 47 -12.92 12.68 -9.21
C ALA A 47 -11.79 11.78 -9.71
N ALA A 48 -11.12 12.15 -10.82
CA ALA A 48 -10.00 11.36 -11.35
C ALA A 48 -8.81 11.33 -10.38
N GLU A 49 -8.45 12.46 -9.77
CA GLU A 49 -7.40 12.52 -8.74
C GLU A 49 -7.77 11.69 -7.52
N GLY A 50 -9.03 11.77 -7.05
CA GLY A 50 -9.53 10.96 -5.94
C GLY A 50 -9.49 9.46 -6.24
N THR A 51 -9.88 9.04 -7.45
CA THR A 51 -9.78 7.65 -7.90
C THR A 51 -8.33 7.19 -7.95
N ALA A 52 -7.41 8.00 -8.46
CA ALA A 52 -5.98 7.68 -8.45
C ALA A 52 -5.45 7.49 -7.02
N GLY A 53 -5.87 8.36 -6.08
CA GLY A 53 -5.56 8.20 -4.65
C GLY A 53 -6.07 6.89 -4.07
N LEU A 54 -7.32 6.52 -4.36
CA LEU A 54 -7.90 5.23 -3.92
C LEU A 54 -7.18 4.02 -4.51
N VAL A 55 -6.76 4.09 -5.78
CA VAL A 55 -5.96 3.03 -6.41
C VAL A 55 -4.63 2.85 -5.68
N LEU A 56 -3.94 3.95 -5.35
CA LEU A 56 -2.69 3.91 -4.57
C LEU A 56 -2.90 3.31 -3.18
N VAL A 57 -3.99 3.67 -2.48
CA VAL A 57 -4.32 3.08 -1.18
C VAL A 57 -4.51 1.57 -1.29
N ASN A 58 -5.34 1.11 -2.23
CA ASN A 58 -5.62 -0.31 -2.39
C ASN A 58 -4.37 -1.11 -2.83
N ALA A 59 -3.57 -0.56 -3.74
CA ALA A 59 -2.30 -1.16 -4.13
C ALA A 59 -1.32 -1.25 -2.95
N GLY A 60 -1.26 -0.20 -2.13
CA GLY A 60 -0.40 -0.16 -0.94
C GLY A 60 -0.80 -1.19 0.10
N LEU A 61 -2.10 -1.33 0.35
CA LEU A 61 -2.66 -2.35 1.24
C LEU A 61 -2.37 -3.77 0.74
N ALA A 62 -2.47 -4.02 -0.57
CA ALA A 62 -2.14 -5.32 -1.15
C ALA A 62 -0.65 -5.68 -0.96
N LEU A 63 0.26 -4.74 -1.23
CA LEU A 63 1.70 -4.93 -1.02
C LEU A 63 2.04 -5.13 0.46
N TYR A 64 1.45 -4.33 1.33
CA TYR A 64 1.65 -4.44 2.78
C TYR A 64 1.10 -5.77 3.32
N GLY A 65 -0.07 -6.21 2.85
CA GLY A 65 -0.65 -7.50 3.22
C GLY A 65 0.23 -8.69 2.82
N GLU A 66 0.76 -8.69 1.60
CA GLU A 66 1.72 -9.71 1.16
C GLU A 66 3.02 -9.67 1.98
N ALA A 67 3.49 -8.49 2.38
CA ALA A 67 4.62 -8.36 3.30
C ALA A 67 4.34 -9.05 4.63
N MET A 68 3.18 -8.77 5.26
CA MET A 68 2.81 -9.36 6.56
C MET A 68 2.68 -10.87 6.49
N LYS A 69 2.11 -11.40 5.40
CA LYS A 69 2.05 -12.85 5.15
C LYS A 69 3.44 -13.48 5.14
N ARG A 70 4.40 -12.88 4.43
CA ARG A 70 5.79 -13.38 4.38
C ARG A 70 6.50 -13.29 5.71
N ARG A 71 6.24 -12.24 6.50
CA ARG A 71 6.74 -12.18 7.88
C ARG A 71 6.21 -13.32 8.73
N GLY A 72 4.91 -13.63 8.61
CA GLY A 72 4.29 -14.75 9.31
C GLY A 72 4.88 -16.10 8.91
N LEU A 73 5.16 -16.32 7.62
CA LEU A 73 5.82 -17.54 7.13
C LEU A 73 7.23 -17.69 7.70
N HIS A 74 8.03 -16.62 7.71
CA HIS A 74 9.34 -16.60 8.34
C HIS A 74 9.28 -16.93 9.84
N ASP A 75 8.36 -16.29 10.57
CA ASP A 75 8.20 -16.50 12.01
C ASP A 75 7.72 -17.94 12.32
N ALA A 76 6.87 -18.53 11.47
CA ALA A 76 6.41 -19.91 11.62
C ALA A 76 7.52 -20.93 11.33
N ALA A 77 8.42 -20.64 10.40
CA ALA A 77 9.56 -21.49 10.07
C ALA A 77 10.66 -21.45 11.14
N THR A 78 10.86 -20.30 11.79
CA THR A 78 11.88 -20.10 12.83
C THR A 78 11.44 -20.56 14.23
N ARG A 79 10.13 -20.76 14.46
CA ARG A 79 9.57 -21.30 15.71
C ARG A 79 9.45 -22.84 15.73
N ARG A 80 9.76 -23.52 14.63
CA ARG A 80 9.85 -24.99 14.56
C ARG A 80 11.23 -25.47 14.97
#